data_AF-A0A3N5XUT1-F1
#
_entry.id   AF-A0A3N5XUT1-F1
#
_cell.length_a   1.000
_cell.length_b   1.000
_cell.length_c   1.000
_cell.angle_alpha   90.00
_cell.angle_beta   90.00
_cell.angle_gamma   90.00
#
_symmetry.space_group_name_H-M   'P 1'
#
loop_
_entity.id
_entity.type
_entity.pdbx_description
1 polymer ?
#
loop_
_entity_poly.entity_id
_entity_poly.type
_entity_poly.pdbx_seq_one_letter_code
_entity_poly.pdbx_strand_id
1 'polypeptide(L)'
;MSGKIIGIRVIKPQNNYQRPTISNRTMISGRTENTTNETTNTRHENMGGIVYLVVDCSGSMEGYKMGQAKQGILEFAQDAIKKDYPVGLIKFSSTATHLCEPKHNVEDLSAYLDDMDANGSTNMAAAIAMANEHLNDTRYTRVMVIVTDGRPDRTQFALQAGQIAKNEGIDIITIGTDDADVSFLKKLATNEEFGNKVSSEQFAKAIGSAHLLLPDPDKAFNNKLLSHAQDESLEYSKHYSYNFAR
;
A
#
# COMPACT_ATOMS: atom_id res chain seq x y z
N MET A 1 15.23 47.85 -22.83
CA MET A 1 14.12 47.08 -22.24
C MET A 1 14.70 46.17 -21.18
N SER A 2 14.53 46.51 -19.91
CA SER A 2 15.13 45.83 -18.76
C SER A 2 14.21 44.70 -18.29
N GLY A 3 14.60 43.45 -18.54
CA GLY A 3 13.89 42.25 -18.10
C GLY A 3 14.08 42.00 -16.60
N LYS A 4 12.98 42.07 -15.85
CA LYS A 4 12.90 41.92 -14.39
C LYS A 4 12.92 40.42 -14.04
N ILE A 5 13.92 39.97 -13.28
CA ILE A 5 13.98 38.60 -12.73
C ILE A 5 12.96 38.50 -11.58
N ILE A 6 11.97 37.62 -11.71
CA ILE A 6 11.00 37.33 -10.65
C ILE A 6 11.56 36.17 -9.82
N GLY A 7 11.98 36.46 -8.58
CA GLY A 7 12.49 35.47 -7.64
C GLY A 7 11.39 34.52 -7.17
N ILE A 8 11.64 33.21 -7.28
CA ILE A 8 10.78 32.17 -6.70
C ILE A 8 11.03 32.13 -5.20
N ARG A 9 9.96 32.40 -4.42
CA ARG A 9 9.96 32.35 -2.96
C ARG A 9 9.81 30.88 -2.53
N VAL A 10 10.87 30.29 -1.98
CA VAL A 10 10.82 28.96 -1.35
C VAL A 10 9.99 29.06 -0.06
N ILE A 11 8.82 28.43 -0.06
CA ILE A 11 7.99 28.28 1.15
C ILE A 11 8.56 27.09 1.92
N LYS A 12 9.19 27.35 3.07
CA LYS A 12 9.59 26.29 4.02
C LYS A 12 8.33 25.79 4.75
N PRO A 13 8.08 24.48 4.87
CA PRO A 13 7.03 23.99 5.75
C PRO A 13 7.38 24.33 7.21
N GLN A 14 6.43 24.91 7.91
CA GLN A 14 6.51 25.20 9.34
C GLN A 14 6.24 23.90 10.11
N ASN A 15 7.31 23.22 10.53
CA ASN A 15 7.23 22.07 11.44
C ASN A 15 6.91 22.57 12.85
N ASN A 16 5.63 22.62 13.22
CA ASN A 16 5.22 22.68 14.63
C ASN A 16 5.13 21.26 15.19
N TYR A 17 6.29 20.67 15.45
CA TYR A 17 6.40 19.48 16.31
C TYR A 17 6.97 19.95 17.65
N GLN A 18 6.11 20.16 18.64
CA GLN A 18 6.54 20.42 20.02
C GLN A 18 7.09 19.13 20.62
N ARG A 19 8.40 19.14 20.91
CA ARG A 19 9.05 18.04 21.64
C ARG A 19 8.41 17.90 23.03
N PRO A 20 8.10 16.69 23.51
CA PRO A 20 7.78 16.48 24.91
C PRO A 20 9.02 16.78 25.76
N THR A 21 8.92 17.75 26.66
CA THR A 21 9.95 18.04 27.67
C THR A 21 9.93 16.94 28.73
N ILE A 22 10.95 16.09 28.78
CA ILE A 22 11.14 15.16 29.90
C ILE A 22 11.79 15.94 31.05
N SER A 23 10.99 16.33 32.04
CA SER A 23 11.48 16.91 33.30
C SER A 23 11.78 15.79 34.29
N ASN A 24 13.04 15.37 34.38
CA ASN A 24 13.51 14.61 35.55
C ASN A 24 14.14 15.55 36.57
N ARG A 25 13.44 15.77 37.69
CA ARG A 25 14.05 16.27 38.93
C ARG A 25 13.35 15.67 40.14
N THR A 26 14.00 14.69 40.76
CA THR A 26 13.64 14.18 42.08
C THR A 26 14.33 15.03 43.15
N MET A 27 13.56 15.55 44.11
CA MET A 27 14.01 15.79 45.48
C MET A 27 12.91 15.30 46.43
N ILE A 28 13.34 14.47 47.38
CA ILE A 28 12.53 13.63 48.27
C ILE A 28 12.00 14.44 49.45
N SER A 29 10.72 14.29 49.77
CA SER A 29 10.20 14.42 51.14
C SER A 29 8.99 13.52 51.35
N GLY A 30 9.24 12.34 51.94
CA GLY A 30 8.33 11.58 52.80
C GLY A 30 6.85 11.52 52.43
N ARG A 31 6.48 10.70 51.45
CA ARG A 31 5.20 9.96 51.44
C ARG A 31 5.28 8.84 50.39
N THR A 32 5.02 7.61 50.80
CA THR A 32 4.80 6.49 49.87
C THR A 32 3.44 6.70 49.21
N GLU A 33 3.45 7.22 47.99
CA GLU A 33 2.30 7.12 47.09
C GLU A 33 2.59 5.98 46.12
N ASN A 34 1.72 4.96 46.14
CA ASN A 34 1.66 3.94 45.11
C ASN A 34 1.28 4.65 43.80
N THR A 35 2.29 5.07 43.06
CA THR A 35 2.13 5.48 41.67
C THR A 35 2.00 4.20 40.86
N THR A 36 0.76 3.78 40.65
CA THR A 36 0.43 2.93 39.51
C THR A 36 0.96 3.64 38.28
N ASN A 37 2.05 3.12 37.74
CA ASN A 37 2.46 3.40 36.37
C ASN A 37 1.35 2.87 35.46
N GLU A 38 0.31 3.67 35.26
CA GLU A 38 -0.50 3.58 34.06
C GLU A 38 0.40 4.01 32.91
N THR A 39 1.23 3.07 32.44
CA THR A 39 1.58 3.02 31.03
C THR A 39 0.25 3.05 30.29
N THR A 40 -0.12 4.23 29.79
CA THR A 40 -1.10 4.39 28.73
C THR A 40 -0.56 3.64 27.53
N ASN A 41 -0.77 2.33 27.56
CA ASN A 41 -0.61 1.43 26.45
C ASN A 41 -1.72 1.84 25.48
N THR A 42 -1.51 2.93 24.73
CA THR A 42 -2.29 3.23 23.54
C THR A 42 -2.02 2.07 22.61
N ARG A 43 -2.79 0.99 22.78
CA ARG A 43 -2.93 -0.05 21.78
C ARG A 43 -3.26 0.72 20.51
N HIS A 44 -2.32 0.79 19.59
CA HIS A 44 -2.68 1.13 18.23
C HIS A 44 -3.62 -0.01 17.84
N GLU A 45 -4.92 0.23 17.88
CA GLU A 45 -5.86 -0.79 17.47
C GLU A 45 -5.72 -0.92 15.96
N ASN A 46 -5.39 -2.12 15.50
CA ASN A 46 -5.44 -2.44 14.09
C ASN A 46 -6.84 -2.10 13.60
N MET A 47 -6.95 -1.24 12.59
CA MET A 47 -8.25 -0.84 12.07
C MET A 47 -8.80 -1.81 11.01
N GLY A 48 -8.18 -2.98 10.87
CA GLY A 48 -8.51 -4.01 9.89
C GLY A 48 -7.61 -3.98 8.67
N GLY A 49 -8.10 -4.53 7.57
CA GLY A 49 -7.43 -4.53 6.28
C GLY A 49 -7.84 -3.33 5.42
N ILE A 50 -7.03 -2.98 4.44
CA ILE A 50 -7.43 -2.09 3.34
C ILE A 50 -6.71 -2.54 2.08
N VAL A 51 -7.44 -2.62 0.96
CA VAL A 51 -6.87 -3.06 -0.30
C VAL A 51 -7.22 -2.11 -1.43
N TYR A 52 -6.24 -1.84 -2.29
CA TYR A 52 -6.47 -1.22 -3.59
C TYR A 52 -6.25 -2.24 -4.70
N LEU A 53 -7.25 -2.42 -5.57
CA LEU A 53 -7.07 -3.06 -6.87
C LEU A 53 -6.57 -2.01 -7.85
N VAL A 54 -5.42 -2.31 -8.45
CA VAL A 54 -4.72 -1.45 -9.41
C VAL A 54 -4.82 -2.12 -10.78
N VAL A 55 -5.74 -1.63 -11.59
CA VAL A 55 -6.28 -2.34 -12.76
C VAL A 55 -5.73 -1.75 -14.05
N ASP A 56 -5.03 -2.57 -14.82
CA ASP A 56 -4.57 -2.23 -16.15
C ASP A 56 -5.75 -2.07 -17.11
N CYS A 57 -5.82 -0.93 -17.77
CA CYS A 57 -6.77 -0.57 -18.81
C CYS A 57 -6.03 -0.14 -20.08
N SER A 58 -4.81 -0.64 -20.30
CA SER A 58 -4.07 -0.44 -21.54
C SER A 58 -4.75 -1.15 -22.72
N GLY A 59 -4.39 -0.77 -23.95
CA GLY A 59 -5.03 -1.32 -25.15
C GLY A 59 -4.94 -2.85 -25.28
N SER A 60 -3.93 -3.50 -24.69
CA SER A 60 -3.82 -4.98 -24.73
C SER A 60 -4.94 -5.69 -23.96
N MET A 61 -5.51 -5.02 -22.96
CA MET A 61 -6.61 -5.54 -22.15
C MET A 61 -7.96 -5.55 -22.88
N GLU A 62 -8.07 -4.93 -24.07
CA GLU A 62 -9.35 -4.76 -24.77
C GLU A 62 -10.10 -6.09 -25.00
N GLY A 63 -11.43 -6.03 -24.89
CA GLY A 63 -12.31 -7.16 -25.16
C GLY A 63 -12.32 -8.18 -24.02
N TYR A 64 -11.98 -9.43 -24.35
CA TYR A 64 -12.20 -10.57 -23.45
C TYR A 64 -11.45 -10.45 -22.11
N LYS A 65 -10.20 -9.97 -22.13
CA LYS A 65 -9.39 -9.83 -20.91
C LYS A 65 -9.96 -8.80 -19.95
N MET A 66 -10.40 -7.64 -20.44
CA MET A 66 -11.06 -6.63 -19.63
C MET A 66 -12.38 -7.17 -19.04
N GLY A 67 -13.17 -7.92 -19.81
CA GLY A 67 -14.35 -8.61 -19.29
C GLY A 67 -14.03 -9.56 -18.14
N GLN A 68 -12.97 -10.36 -18.30
CA GLN A 68 -12.48 -11.26 -17.25
C GLN A 68 -11.95 -10.50 -16.02
N ALA A 69 -11.23 -9.39 -16.24
CA ALA A 69 -10.74 -8.54 -15.16
C ALA A 69 -11.89 -7.96 -14.33
N LYS A 70 -12.90 -7.36 -14.97
CA LYS A 70 -14.10 -6.82 -14.30
C LYS A 70 -14.82 -7.88 -13.47
N GLN A 71 -15.03 -9.07 -14.05
CA GLN A 71 -15.64 -10.20 -13.33
C GLN A 71 -14.81 -10.60 -12.10
N GLY A 72 -13.52 -10.84 -12.28
CA GLY A 72 -12.64 -11.26 -11.19
C GLY A 72 -12.50 -10.22 -10.08
N ILE A 73 -12.55 -8.93 -10.41
CA ILE A 73 -12.56 -7.83 -9.43
C ILE A 73 -13.80 -7.88 -8.55
N LEU A 74 -14.99 -8.11 -9.12
CA LEU A 74 -16.23 -8.25 -8.35
C LEU A 74 -16.16 -9.46 -7.41
N GLU A 75 -15.70 -10.61 -7.91
CA GLU A 75 -15.50 -11.83 -7.12
C GLU A 75 -14.50 -11.60 -5.97
N PHE A 76 -13.35 -10.98 -6.27
CA PHE A 76 -12.35 -10.63 -5.25
C PHE A 76 -12.94 -9.71 -4.19
N ALA A 77 -13.63 -8.64 -4.60
CA ALA A 77 -14.13 -7.65 -3.68
C ALA A 77 -15.15 -8.24 -2.71
N GLN A 78 -16.01 -9.13 -3.20
CA GLN A 78 -17.03 -9.78 -2.39
C GLN A 78 -16.42 -10.63 -1.27
N ASP A 79 -15.30 -11.31 -1.50
CA ASP A 79 -14.63 -12.11 -0.48
C ASP A 79 -13.62 -11.33 0.36
N ALA A 80 -12.97 -10.30 -0.20
CA ALA A 80 -12.10 -9.39 0.55
C ALA A 80 -12.90 -8.61 1.61
N ILE A 81 -14.06 -8.07 1.25
CA ILE A 81 -14.93 -7.33 2.18
C ILE A 81 -15.38 -8.21 3.34
N LYS A 82 -15.71 -9.49 3.10
CA LYS A 82 -16.06 -10.46 4.17
C LYS A 82 -14.89 -10.75 5.13
N LYS A 83 -13.65 -10.44 4.72
CA LYS A 83 -12.44 -10.57 5.52
C LYS A 83 -12.00 -9.23 6.13
N ASP A 84 -12.91 -8.25 6.22
CA ASP A 84 -12.65 -6.89 6.71
C ASP A 84 -11.58 -6.13 5.90
N TYR A 85 -11.54 -6.37 4.58
CA TYR A 85 -10.81 -5.56 3.61
C TYR A 85 -11.78 -4.77 2.72
N PRO A 86 -12.13 -3.52 3.07
CA PRO A 86 -12.72 -2.61 2.09
C PRO A 86 -11.80 -2.42 0.89
N VAL A 87 -12.41 -2.24 -0.29
CA VAL A 87 -11.71 -2.30 -1.58
C VAL A 87 -11.79 -0.96 -2.31
N GLY A 88 -10.64 -0.35 -2.56
CA GLY A 88 -10.48 0.83 -3.41
C GLY A 88 -10.10 0.45 -4.84
N LEU A 89 -10.38 1.32 -5.80
CA LEU A 89 -10.08 1.10 -7.21
C LEU A 89 -9.19 2.20 -7.77
N ILE A 90 -8.10 1.80 -8.42
CA ILE A 90 -7.28 2.64 -9.29
C ILE A 90 -7.25 1.95 -10.64
N LYS A 91 -7.55 2.69 -11.72
CA LYS A 91 -7.27 2.24 -13.07
C LYS A 91 -6.00 2.89 -13.60
N PHE A 92 -5.32 2.22 -14.53
CA PHE A 92 -4.22 2.85 -15.23
C PHE A 92 -4.12 2.41 -16.68
N SER A 93 -3.71 3.35 -17.53
CA SER A 93 -3.20 3.08 -18.86
C SER A 93 -2.01 3.98 -19.13
N SER A 94 -2.09 4.94 -20.06
CA SER A 94 -1.06 5.98 -20.23
C SER A 94 -0.90 6.85 -18.96
N THR A 95 -1.97 6.95 -18.17
CA THR A 95 -2.02 7.64 -16.88
C THR A 95 -2.71 6.78 -15.83
N ALA A 96 -2.42 7.02 -14.55
CA ALA A 96 -3.18 6.45 -13.43
C ALA A 96 -4.37 7.36 -13.06
N THR A 97 -5.47 6.76 -12.62
CA THR A 97 -6.66 7.47 -12.17
C THR A 97 -7.26 6.73 -10.98
N HIS A 98 -7.40 7.44 -9.86
CA HIS A 98 -8.14 6.97 -8.70
C HIS A 98 -9.63 7.03 -9.01
N LEU A 99 -10.33 5.91 -8.89
CA LEU A 99 -11.74 5.81 -9.20
C LEU A 99 -12.59 5.93 -7.93
N CYS A 100 -12.20 5.22 -6.87
CA CYS A 100 -12.92 5.30 -5.61
C CYS A 100 -12.06 4.96 -4.40
N GLU A 101 -12.36 5.62 -3.29
CA GLU A 101 -11.92 5.20 -1.96
C GLU A 101 -12.49 3.83 -1.58
N PRO A 102 -11.88 3.11 -0.62
CA PRO A 102 -12.27 1.76 -0.26
C PRO A 102 -13.73 1.64 0.15
N LYS A 103 -14.44 0.73 -0.54
CA LYS A 103 -15.85 0.44 -0.33
C LYS A 103 -16.02 -0.82 0.51
N HIS A 104 -17.03 -0.79 1.36
CA HIS A 104 -17.47 -1.93 2.17
C HIS A 104 -18.61 -2.71 1.51
N ASN A 105 -19.00 -2.32 0.29
CA ASN A 105 -20.00 -3.02 -0.48
C ASN A 105 -19.54 -3.16 -1.95
N VAL A 106 -19.72 -4.35 -2.51
CA VAL A 106 -19.39 -4.66 -3.91
C VAL A 106 -20.30 -3.91 -4.89
N GLU A 107 -21.56 -3.62 -4.54
CA GLU A 107 -22.45 -2.84 -5.39
C GLU A 107 -21.98 -1.39 -5.59
N ASP A 108 -21.19 -0.84 -4.66
CA ASP A 108 -20.60 0.50 -4.79
C ASP A 108 -19.41 0.53 -5.77
N LEU A 109 -18.92 -0.64 -6.20
CA LEU A 109 -17.78 -0.78 -7.11
C LEU A 109 -18.24 -0.97 -8.57
N SER A 110 -19.39 -1.61 -8.80
CA SER A 110 -19.79 -2.07 -10.14
C SER A 110 -19.86 -0.93 -11.17
N ALA A 111 -20.38 0.23 -10.78
CA ALA A 111 -20.49 1.40 -11.65
C ALA A 111 -19.12 1.87 -12.18
N TYR A 112 -18.07 1.81 -11.35
CA TYR A 112 -16.72 2.20 -11.77
C TYR A 112 -16.11 1.19 -12.73
N LEU A 113 -16.50 -0.08 -12.64
CA LEU A 113 -16.01 -1.13 -13.53
C LEU A 113 -16.68 -1.03 -14.90
N ASP A 114 -17.95 -0.69 -14.97
CA ASP A 114 -18.66 -0.52 -16.25
C ASP A 114 -17.95 0.50 -17.14
N ASP A 115 -17.47 1.61 -16.55
CA ASP A 115 -16.75 2.70 -17.22
C ASP A 115 -15.24 2.46 -17.45
N MET A 116 -14.72 1.26 -17.15
CA MET A 116 -13.33 0.90 -17.48
C MET A 116 -13.21 0.47 -18.95
N ASP A 117 -12.74 1.41 -19.77
CA ASP A 117 -12.36 1.16 -21.16
C ASP A 117 -10.85 0.97 -21.32
N ALA A 118 -10.49 -0.01 -22.16
CA ALA A 118 -9.10 -0.36 -22.45
C ALA A 118 -8.55 0.47 -23.62
N ASN A 119 -7.53 1.29 -23.37
CA ASN A 119 -6.81 2.06 -24.39
C ASN A 119 -5.46 2.56 -23.86
N GLY A 120 -4.57 3.02 -24.75
CA GLY A 120 -3.31 3.65 -24.34
C GLY A 120 -2.21 2.67 -23.91
N SER A 121 -1.17 3.20 -23.26
CA SER A 121 0.02 2.46 -22.83
C SER A 121 -0.13 1.89 -21.41
N THR A 122 0.94 1.40 -20.78
CA THR A 122 0.91 0.65 -19.52
C THR A 122 1.78 1.34 -18.45
N ASN A 123 1.37 2.53 -18.00
CA ASN A 123 2.08 3.35 -17.01
C ASN A 123 1.88 2.85 -15.57
N MET A 124 2.31 1.62 -15.32
CA MET A 124 2.19 0.93 -14.04
C MET A 124 2.93 1.64 -12.90
N ALA A 125 4.05 2.31 -13.19
CA ALA A 125 4.80 3.04 -12.16
C ALA A 125 3.97 4.17 -11.53
N ALA A 126 3.22 4.92 -12.34
CA ALA A 126 2.32 5.95 -11.84
C ALA A 126 1.16 5.36 -11.01
N ALA A 127 0.65 4.20 -11.43
CA ALA A 127 -0.43 3.51 -10.73
C ALA A 127 0.01 3.02 -9.34
N ILE A 128 1.20 2.44 -9.24
CA ILE A 128 1.79 2.00 -7.97
C ILE A 128 2.04 3.20 -7.05
N ALA A 129 2.58 4.30 -7.57
CA ALA A 129 2.81 5.51 -6.78
C ALA A 129 1.49 6.08 -6.22
N MET A 130 0.44 6.16 -7.03
CA MET A 130 -0.89 6.59 -6.58
C MET A 130 -1.46 5.64 -5.52
N ALA A 131 -1.37 4.32 -5.73
CA ALA A 131 -1.84 3.36 -4.74
C ALA A 131 -1.08 3.46 -3.42
N ASN A 132 0.23 3.71 -3.47
CA ASN A 132 1.05 3.98 -2.29
C ASN A 132 0.54 5.19 -1.49
N GLU A 133 0.22 6.29 -2.17
CA GLU A 133 -0.30 7.51 -1.55
C GLU A 133 -1.64 7.29 -0.85
N HIS A 134 -2.55 6.51 -1.45
CA HIS A 134 -3.85 6.17 -0.84
C HIS A 134 -3.76 5.08 0.23
N LEU A 135 -2.67 4.32 0.27
CA LEU A 135 -2.35 3.32 1.30
C LEU A 135 -1.37 3.89 2.35
N ASN A 136 -1.51 5.16 2.73
CA ASN A 136 -0.57 5.80 3.66
C ASN A 136 -0.88 5.54 5.15
N ASP A 137 -2.10 5.11 5.49
CA ASP A 137 -2.51 4.94 6.88
C ASP A 137 -1.99 3.62 7.48
N THR A 138 -0.92 3.73 8.27
CA THR A 138 -0.22 2.58 8.85
C THR A 138 -0.98 1.87 9.95
N ARG A 139 -2.19 2.35 10.34
CA ARG A 139 -3.06 1.66 11.30
C ARG A 139 -3.78 0.46 10.70
N TYR A 140 -3.75 0.33 9.37
CA TYR A 140 -4.31 -0.80 8.64
C TYR A 140 -3.23 -1.77 8.18
N THR A 141 -3.64 -3.02 7.98
CA THR A 141 -2.92 -3.93 7.09
C THR A 141 -3.23 -3.55 5.64
N ARG A 142 -2.20 -3.24 4.85
CA ARG A 142 -2.34 -2.55 3.56
C ARG A 142 -1.86 -3.42 2.41
N VAL A 143 -2.73 -3.61 1.43
CA VAL A 143 -2.45 -4.48 0.28
C VAL A 143 -2.73 -3.75 -1.02
N MET A 144 -1.87 -3.98 -2.01
CA MET A 144 -2.03 -3.56 -3.39
C MET A 144 -2.12 -4.81 -4.26
N VAL A 145 -3.21 -4.95 -5.02
CA VAL A 145 -3.40 -6.06 -5.97
C VAL A 145 -3.35 -5.49 -7.38
N ILE A 146 -2.28 -5.80 -8.11
CA ILE A 146 -2.07 -5.33 -9.47
C ILE A 146 -2.61 -6.37 -10.45
N VAL A 147 -3.52 -5.96 -11.33
CA VAL A 147 -4.16 -6.80 -12.35
C VAL A 147 -3.74 -6.29 -13.73
N THR A 148 -3.05 -7.09 -14.53
CA THR A 148 -2.46 -6.64 -15.81
C THR A 148 -2.26 -7.77 -16.82
N ASP A 149 -2.43 -7.52 -18.11
CA ASP A 149 -2.02 -8.46 -19.16
C ASP A 149 -0.68 -8.10 -19.81
N GLY A 150 -0.10 -6.97 -19.41
CA GLY A 150 0.92 -6.28 -20.19
C GLY A 150 2.27 -6.19 -19.51
N ARG A 151 3.19 -5.55 -20.23
CA ARG A 151 4.49 -5.14 -19.71
C ARG A 151 4.42 -3.64 -19.42
N PRO A 152 4.93 -3.17 -18.27
CA PRO A 152 4.94 -1.75 -17.98
C PRO A 152 5.79 -0.99 -19.01
N ASP A 153 5.41 0.27 -19.30
CA ASP A 153 6.16 1.15 -20.20
C ASP A 153 7.63 1.26 -19.81
N ARG A 154 7.91 1.23 -18.51
CA ARG A 154 9.26 1.28 -17.92
C ARG A 154 9.38 0.35 -16.73
N THR A 155 9.84 -0.88 -16.97
CA THR A 155 10.06 -1.92 -15.96
C THR A 155 10.84 -1.43 -14.74
N GLN A 156 11.94 -0.69 -14.94
CA GLN A 156 12.77 -0.20 -13.83
C GLN A 156 12.01 0.75 -12.90
N PHE A 157 11.18 1.63 -13.45
CA PHE A 157 10.40 2.59 -12.64
C PHE A 157 9.25 1.90 -11.91
N ALA A 158 8.61 0.90 -12.53
CA ALA A 158 7.59 0.10 -11.85
C ALA A 158 8.19 -0.70 -10.68
N LEU A 159 9.36 -1.33 -10.88
CA LEU A 159 10.06 -2.03 -9.80
C LEU A 159 10.50 -1.07 -8.68
N GLN A 160 10.99 0.13 -9.02
CA GLN A 160 11.37 1.13 -8.04
C GLN A 160 10.16 1.60 -7.20
N ALA A 161 9.03 1.92 -7.85
CA ALA A 161 7.81 2.30 -7.17
C ALA A 161 7.30 1.16 -6.27
N GLY A 162 7.34 -0.08 -6.76
CA GLY A 162 6.98 -1.26 -5.96
C GLY A 162 7.91 -1.46 -4.76
N GLN A 163 9.22 -1.23 -4.92
CA GLN A 163 10.15 -1.31 -3.80
C GLN A 163 9.87 -0.24 -2.73
N ILE A 164 9.50 0.97 -3.13
CA ILE A 164 9.10 2.03 -2.19
C ILE A 164 7.85 1.59 -1.41
N ALA A 165 6.81 1.14 -2.09
CA ALA A 165 5.60 0.65 -1.43
C ALA A 165 5.85 -0.52 -0.47
N LYS A 166 6.70 -1.47 -0.87
CA LYS A 166 7.13 -2.58 0.00
C LYS A 166 7.89 -2.10 1.23
N ASN A 167 8.78 -1.10 1.08
CA ASN A 167 9.51 -0.52 2.20
C ASN A 167 8.61 0.25 3.17
N GLU A 168 7.54 0.87 2.67
CA GLU A 168 6.49 1.45 3.51
C GLU A 168 5.61 0.36 4.16
N GLY A 169 5.80 -0.90 3.76
CA GLY A 169 5.13 -2.08 4.27
C GLY A 169 3.69 -2.17 3.81
N ILE A 170 3.52 -2.01 2.50
CA ILE A 170 2.35 -2.41 1.71
C ILE A 170 2.70 -3.74 1.04
N ASP A 171 1.80 -4.72 1.17
CA ASP A 171 1.96 -5.99 0.46
C ASP A 171 1.51 -5.86 -1.00
N ILE A 172 2.33 -6.32 -1.93
CA ILE A 172 2.02 -6.30 -3.37
C ILE A 172 1.75 -7.71 -3.85
N ILE A 173 0.55 -7.91 -4.39
CA ILE A 173 0.13 -9.10 -5.13
C ILE A 173 0.00 -8.72 -6.60
N THR A 174 0.48 -9.58 -7.50
CA THR A 174 0.39 -9.31 -8.94
C THR A 174 -0.22 -10.50 -9.67
N ILE A 175 -1.20 -10.23 -10.51
CA ILE A 175 -1.94 -11.21 -11.28
C ILE A 175 -1.93 -10.77 -12.72
N GLY A 176 -1.38 -11.59 -13.59
CA GLY A 176 -1.45 -11.31 -15.02
C GLY A 176 -1.90 -12.45 -15.90
N THR A 177 -2.13 -12.11 -17.16
CA THR A 177 -2.46 -13.11 -18.18
C THR A 177 -1.18 -13.72 -18.77
N ASP A 178 -1.32 -14.67 -19.70
CA ASP A 178 -0.20 -15.34 -20.36
C ASP A 178 0.78 -14.39 -21.06
N ASP A 179 0.30 -13.21 -21.49
CA ASP A 179 1.07 -12.16 -22.16
C ASP A 179 2.00 -11.39 -21.21
N ALA A 180 1.72 -11.43 -19.90
CA ALA A 180 2.50 -10.74 -18.89
C ALA A 180 3.88 -11.40 -18.68
N ASP A 181 4.87 -10.57 -18.34
CA ASP A 181 6.20 -11.05 -17.93
C ASP A 181 6.16 -11.53 -16.46
N VAL A 182 6.00 -12.84 -16.27
CA VAL A 182 5.96 -13.46 -14.94
C VAL A 182 7.22 -13.19 -14.10
N SER A 183 8.39 -13.07 -14.73
CA SER A 183 9.63 -12.79 -13.99
C SER A 183 9.63 -11.38 -13.43
N PHE A 184 9.05 -10.43 -14.18
CA PHE A 184 8.81 -9.08 -13.70
C PHE A 184 7.75 -9.06 -12.58
N LEU A 185 6.61 -9.73 -12.77
CA LEU A 185 5.53 -9.78 -11.78
C LEU A 185 6.02 -10.33 -10.43
N LYS A 186 6.79 -11.44 -10.45
CA LYS A 186 7.39 -12.03 -9.25
C LYS A 186 8.35 -11.09 -8.52
N LYS A 187 9.15 -10.30 -9.25
CA LYS A 187 10.05 -9.30 -8.65
C LYS A 187 9.29 -8.12 -8.06
N LEU A 188 8.18 -7.76 -8.67
CA LEU A 188 7.35 -6.65 -8.23
C LEU A 188 6.61 -7.00 -6.94
N ALA A 189 6.02 -8.20 -6.88
CA ALA A 189 5.31 -8.72 -5.72
C ALA A 189 6.17 -8.73 -4.44
N THR A 190 5.52 -8.77 -3.27
CA THR A 190 6.22 -8.86 -1.97
C THR A 190 6.94 -10.19 -1.83
N ASN A 191 6.25 -11.28 -2.15
CA ASN A 191 6.81 -12.62 -2.23
C ASN A 191 6.67 -13.14 -3.66
N GLU A 192 7.62 -13.94 -4.13
CA GLU A 192 7.55 -14.49 -5.49
C GLU A 192 6.29 -15.34 -5.73
N GLU A 193 5.74 -15.95 -4.68
CA GLU A 193 4.48 -16.73 -4.75
C GLU A 193 3.24 -15.85 -4.95
N PHE A 194 3.32 -14.55 -4.65
CA PHE A 194 2.26 -13.58 -4.91
C PHE A 194 2.31 -13.04 -6.34
N GLY A 195 3.31 -13.44 -7.14
CA GLY A 195 3.45 -13.10 -8.55
C GLY A 195 3.05 -14.25 -9.46
N ASN A 196 1.80 -14.20 -9.95
CA ASN A 196 1.24 -15.26 -10.77
C ASN A 196 0.81 -14.75 -12.14
N LYS A 197 0.90 -15.65 -13.14
CA LYS A 197 0.21 -15.48 -14.41
C LYS A 197 -0.65 -16.69 -14.74
N VAL A 198 -1.75 -16.46 -15.45
CA VAL A 198 -2.73 -17.46 -15.85
C VAL A 198 -3.20 -17.21 -17.28
N SER A 199 -3.90 -18.16 -17.89
CA SER A 199 -4.52 -17.90 -19.18
C SER A 199 -5.62 -16.86 -19.09
N SER A 200 -5.95 -16.21 -20.20
CA SER A 200 -7.02 -15.19 -20.22
C SER A 200 -8.36 -15.79 -19.76
N GLU A 201 -8.62 -17.07 -20.03
CA GLU A 201 -9.81 -17.80 -19.59
C GLU A 201 -9.86 -18.05 -18.08
N GLN A 202 -8.70 -18.09 -17.43
CA GLN A 202 -8.57 -18.29 -15.99
C GLN A 202 -8.43 -16.96 -15.24
N PHE A 203 -8.39 -15.84 -15.96
CA PHE A 203 -8.01 -14.55 -15.39
C PHE A 203 -9.00 -14.06 -14.34
N ALA A 204 -10.31 -14.14 -14.60
CA ALA A 204 -11.33 -13.80 -13.61
C ALA A 204 -11.15 -14.61 -12.31
N LYS A 205 -11.02 -15.94 -12.45
CA LYS A 205 -10.86 -16.85 -11.31
C LYS A 205 -9.58 -16.56 -10.52
N ALA A 206 -8.47 -16.24 -11.19
CA ALA A 206 -7.20 -15.92 -10.54
C ALA A 206 -7.30 -14.63 -9.72
N ILE A 207 -7.94 -13.59 -10.28
CA ILE A 207 -8.21 -12.34 -9.57
C ILE A 207 -9.12 -12.60 -8.38
N GLY A 208 -10.26 -13.27 -8.59
CA GLY A 208 -11.20 -13.62 -7.51
C GLY A 208 -10.53 -14.39 -6.38
N SER A 209 -9.65 -15.35 -6.70
CA SER A 209 -8.95 -16.18 -5.71
C SER A 209 -7.83 -15.46 -4.95
N ALA A 210 -7.37 -14.29 -5.40
CA ALA A 210 -6.29 -13.58 -4.74
C ALA A 210 -6.64 -13.07 -3.33
N HIS A 211 -7.92 -13.02 -2.98
CA HIS A 211 -8.36 -12.75 -1.62
C HIS A 211 -7.83 -13.78 -0.60
N LEU A 212 -7.40 -14.96 -1.06
CA LEU A 212 -6.75 -15.99 -0.24
C LEU A 212 -5.32 -15.62 0.17
N LEU A 213 -4.69 -14.69 -0.56
CA LEU A 213 -3.35 -14.18 -0.27
C LEU A 213 -3.40 -12.95 0.65
N LEU A 214 -4.59 -12.41 0.94
CA LEU A 214 -4.74 -11.33 1.90
C LEU A 214 -4.33 -11.83 3.30
N PRO A 215 -3.40 -11.14 3.98
CA PRO A 215 -3.00 -11.51 5.31
C PRO A 215 -4.16 -11.29 6.30
N ASP A 216 -4.16 -12.06 7.38
CA ASP A 216 -5.03 -11.82 8.53
C ASP A 216 -4.69 -10.42 9.10
N PRO A 217 -5.62 -9.44 9.03
CA PRO A 217 -5.29 -8.05 9.36
C PRO A 217 -4.72 -7.89 10.76
N ASP A 218 -5.30 -8.61 11.73
CA ASP A 218 -4.92 -8.47 13.13
C ASP A 218 -3.56 -9.08 13.41
N LYS A 219 -3.22 -10.20 12.76
CA LYS A 219 -1.90 -10.82 12.91
C LYS A 219 -0.81 -10.03 12.20
N ALA A 220 -1.08 -9.54 10.99
CA ALA A 220 -0.11 -8.77 10.22
C ALA A 220 0.29 -7.48 10.94
N PHE A 221 -0.69 -6.76 11.48
CA PHE A 221 -0.46 -5.55 12.25
C PHE A 221 0.39 -5.82 13.51
N ASN A 222 0.05 -6.85 14.29
CA ASN A 222 0.79 -7.21 15.50
C ASN A 222 2.25 -7.59 15.21
N ASN A 223 2.50 -8.40 14.17
CA ASN A 223 3.86 -8.75 13.78
C ASN A 223 4.69 -7.52 13.37
N LYS A 224 4.05 -6.56 12.69
CA LYS A 224 4.72 -5.33 12.25
C LYS A 224 5.04 -4.39 13.42
N LEU A 225 4.16 -4.27 14.41
CA LEU A 225 4.48 -3.55 15.65
C LEU A 225 5.68 -4.16 16.38
N LEU A 226 5.75 -5.49 16.45
CA LEU A 226 6.86 -6.19 17.09
C LEU A 226 8.19 -5.97 16.35
N SER A 227 8.20 -5.96 15.02
CA SER A 227 9.42 -5.71 14.25
C SER A 227 9.91 -4.27 14.39
N HIS A 228 9.02 -3.28 14.37
CA HIS A 228 9.38 -1.87 14.55
C HIS A 228 9.92 -1.60 15.97
N ALA A 229 9.29 -2.18 17.00
CA ALA A 229 9.77 -2.06 18.37
C ALA A 229 11.18 -2.66 18.54
N GLN A 230 11.48 -3.75 17.83
CA GLN A 230 12.83 -4.34 17.82
C GLN A 230 13.84 -3.43 17.11
N ASP A 231 13.52 -2.87 15.94
CA ASP A 231 14.41 -1.94 15.23
C ASP A 231 14.69 -0.66 16.02
N GLU A 232 13.66 -0.06 16.65
CA GLU A 232 13.84 1.10 17.53
C GLU A 232 14.72 0.76 18.75
N SER A 233 14.56 -0.42 19.35
CA SER A 233 15.40 -0.86 20.47
C SER A 233 16.86 -1.06 20.07
N LEU A 234 17.11 -1.56 18.86
CA LEU A 234 18.44 -1.73 18.28
C LEU A 234 19.10 -0.38 17.96
N GLU A 235 18.33 0.58 17.43
CA GLU A 235 18.80 1.93 17.15
C GLU A 235 19.11 2.70 18.43
N TYR A 236 18.25 2.59 19.45
CA TYR A 236 18.47 3.17 20.78
C TYR A 236 19.73 2.60 21.46
N SER A 237 19.93 1.28 21.38
CA SER A 237 21.13 0.61 21.93
C SER A 237 22.43 1.05 21.24
N LYS A 238 22.41 1.22 19.90
CA LYS A 238 23.55 1.77 19.13
C LYS A 238 23.84 3.22 19.52
N HIS A 239 22.80 4.03 19.74
CA HIS A 239 22.97 5.43 20.13
C HIS A 239 23.57 5.58 21.54
N TYR A 240 23.19 4.70 22.48
CA TYR A 240 23.78 4.70 23.83
C TYR A 240 25.20 4.14 23.88
N SER A 241 25.51 3.13 23.08
CA SER A 241 26.86 2.57 22.99
C SER A 241 27.87 3.57 22.41
N TYR A 242 27.43 4.48 21.53
CA TYR A 242 28.26 5.53 20.95
C TYR A 242 28.60 6.66 21.93
N ASN A 243 27.73 6.94 22.90
CA ASN A 243 27.92 8.03 23.87
C ASN A 243 28.75 7.63 25.11
N PHE A 244 29.02 6.34 25.33
CA PHE A 244 29.88 5.85 26.42
C PHE A 244 31.34 5.55 25.99
N ALA A 245 31.64 5.65 24.70
CA ALA A 245 32.97 5.38 24.15
C ALA A 245 33.82 6.64 23.91
N ARG A 246 33.49 7.78 24.55
CA ARG A 246 34.26 9.03 24.50
C ARG A 246 34.62 9.53 25.88
#